data_AF-A0A4Y8V389-F1
#
_entry.id   AF-A0A4Y8V389-F1
#
_cell.length_a   1.000
_cell.length_b   1.000
_cell.length_c   1.000
_cell.angle_alpha   90.00
_cell.angle_beta   90.00
_cell.angle_gamma   90.00
#
_symmetry.space_group_name_H-M   'P 1'
#
loop_
_entity.id
_entity.type
_entity.pdbx_description
1 polymer ?
#
loop_
_entity_poly.entity_id
_entity_poly.type
_entity_poly.pdbx_seq_one_letter_code
_entity_poly.pdbx_strand_id
1 'polypeptide(L)' 'MLWNFTVLGEAANQVSRETQEQHPEAPWRRAAGLRHRIVHGYWSADIDVLVSTAHDVIPALLTQLGDVQDSLS' A
#
# COMPACT_ATOMS: atom_id res chain seq x y z
N MET A 1 12.17 -3.20 6.31
CA MET A 1 11.06 -3.65 5.45
C MET A 1 9.72 -3.61 6.18
N LEU A 2 9.56 -4.34 7.29
CA LEU A 2 8.26 -4.49 7.95
C LEU A 2 7.60 -3.16 8.39
N TRP A 3 8.39 -2.23 8.95
CA TRP A 3 7.91 -0.91 9.38
C TRP A 3 7.30 -0.09 8.22
N ASN A 4 7.93 -0.09 7.05
CA ASN A 4 7.51 0.75 5.92
C ASN A 4 6.13 0.37 5.40
N PHE A 5 5.83 -0.93 5.35
CA PHE A 5 4.51 -1.40 4.96
C PHE A 5 3.43 -1.08 5.99
N THR A 6 3.75 -1.08 7.29
CA THR A 6 2.82 -0.64 8.34
C THR A 6 2.50 0.84 8.18
N VAL A 7 3.51 1.68 7.97
CA VAL A 7 3.34 3.12 7.72
C VAL A 7 2.50 3.36 6.47
N LEU A 8 2.78 2.64 5.38
CA LEU A 8 2.03 2.73 4.13
C LEU A 8 0.55 2.35 4.32
N GLY A 9 0.26 1.26 5.04
CA GLY A 9 -1.11 0.84 5.31
C GLY A 9 -1.87 1.83 6.19
N GLU A 10 -1.21 2.43 7.18
CA GLU A 10 -1.81 3.47 8.03
C GLU A 10 -2.07 4.76 7.25
N ALA A 11 -1.14 5.17 6.40
CA ALA A 11 -1.29 6.36 5.56
C ALA A 11 -2.41 6.19 4.53
N ALA A 12 -2.51 5.02 3.89
CA ALA A 12 -3.59 4.71 2.96
C ALA A 12 -4.99 4.79 3.61
N ASN A 13 -5.11 4.41 4.90
CA ASN A 13 -6.35 4.54 5.66
C ASN A 13 -6.71 5.99 6.04
N GLN A 14 -5.74 6.91 6.02
CA GLN A 14 -5.94 8.32 6.35
C GLN A 14 -6.31 9.18 5.14
N VAL A 15 -6.19 8.65 3.92
CA VAL A 15 -6.63 9.35 2.70
C VAL A 15 -8.13 9.56 2.76
N SER A 16 -8.58 10.78 2.50
CA SER A 16 -9.99 11.14 2.56
C SER A 16 -10.83 10.29 1.60
N ARG A 17 -12.09 10.03 1.97
CA ARG A 17 -13.01 9.27 1.11
C ARG A 17 -13.23 9.97 -0.24
N GLU A 18 -13.30 11.29 -0.24
CA GLU A 18 -13.43 12.10 -1.44
C GLU A 18 -12.26 11.88 -2.41
N THR A 19 -11.02 11.93 -1.91
CA THR A 19 -9.82 11.65 -2.71
C THR A 19 -9.82 10.21 -3.23
N GLN A 20 -10.24 9.24 -2.40
CA GLN A 20 -10.34 7.84 -2.84
C GLN A 20 -11.37 7.64 -3.95
N GLU A 21 -12.51 8.36 -3.89
CA GLU A 21 -13.57 8.31 -4.89
C GLU A 21 -13.19 9.03 -6.20
N GLN A 22 -12.38 10.08 -6.12
CA GLN A 22 -11.84 10.79 -7.29
C GLN A 22 -10.73 10.01 -8.00
N HIS A 23 -10.03 9.12 -7.28
CA HIS A 23 -8.92 8.33 -7.79
C HIS A 23 -9.13 6.81 -7.61
N PRO A 24 -10.16 6.21 -8.24
CA PRO A 24 -10.47 4.78 -8.11
C PRO A 24 -9.39 3.86 -8.73
N GLU A 25 -8.52 4.39 -9.58
CA GLU A 25 -7.36 3.71 -10.18
C GLU A 25 -6.30 3.34 -9.14
N ALA A 26 -6.20 4.12 -8.05
CA ALA A 26 -5.29 3.83 -6.96
C ALA A 26 -5.88 2.74 -6.04
N PRO A 27 -5.09 1.71 -5.67
CA PRO A 27 -5.61 0.53 -4.99
C PRO A 27 -5.64 0.74 -3.47
N TRP A 28 -6.39 1.75 -3.01
CA TRP A 28 -6.48 2.21 -1.61
C TRP A 28 -6.70 1.07 -0.61
N ARG A 29 -7.69 0.20 -0.87
CA ARG A 29 -7.99 -0.97 -0.03
C ARG A 29 -6.84 -1.98 0.03
N ARG A 30 -6.10 -2.17 -1.08
CA ARG A 30 -4.95 -3.08 -1.08
C ARG A 30 -3.78 -2.47 -0.30
N ALA A 31 -3.53 -1.17 -0.46
CA ALA A 31 -2.51 -0.45 0.29
C ALA A 31 -2.80 -0.49 1.81
N ALA A 32 -4.04 -0.19 2.22
CA ALA A 32 -4.50 -0.33 3.61
C ALA A 32 -4.35 -1.76 4.16
N GLY A 33 -4.60 -2.77 3.32
CA GLY A 33 -4.50 -4.20 3.66
C GLY A 33 -3.07 -4.70 3.89
N LEU A 34 -2.03 -3.95 3.50
CA LEU A 34 -0.63 -4.35 3.68
C LEU A 34 -0.26 -4.51 5.16
N ARG A 35 -0.82 -3.67 6.04
CA ARG A 35 -0.68 -3.81 7.49
C ARG A 35 -1.23 -5.16 7.99
N HIS A 36 -2.37 -5.58 7.45
CA HIS A 36 -3.04 -6.81 7.87
C HIS A 36 -2.23 -8.04 7.48
N ARG A 37 -1.59 -7.99 6.30
CA ARG A 37 -0.70 -9.04 5.77
C ARG A 37 0.58 -9.22 6.61
N ILE A 38 1.00 -8.17 7.33
CA ILE A 38 2.18 -8.18 8.20
C ILE A 38 1.87 -8.64 9.62
N VAL A 39 0.74 -8.20 10.17
CA VAL A 39 0.35 -8.49 11.56
C VAL A 39 -0.11 -9.94 11.75
N HIS A 40 -0.66 -10.60 10.71
CA HIS A 40 -1.17 -11.97 10.81
C HIS A 40 -0.13 -13.11 10.77
N GLY A 41 1.16 -12.80 10.85
CA GLY A 41 2.15 -13.71 11.47
C GLY A 41 2.52 -14.98 10.68
N TYR A 42 3.30 -14.85 9.61
CA TYR A 42 4.05 -15.96 9.04
C TYR A 42 5.55 -15.71 9.19
N TRP A 43 6.07 -16.01 10.39
CA TRP A 43 7.46 -15.75 10.76
C TRP A 43 8.49 -16.71 10.13
N SER A 44 8.08 -17.67 9.29
CA SER A 44 9.00 -18.57 8.58
C SER A 44 8.63 -18.91 7.12
N ALA A 45 7.39 -18.68 6.69
CA ALA A 45 6.92 -19.06 5.35
C ALA A 45 6.68 -17.90 4.37
N ASP A 46 6.68 -16.62 4.82
CA ASP A 46 6.21 -15.48 4.01
C ASP A 46 7.27 -14.40 3.75
N ILE A 47 8.57 -14.63 4.02
CA ILE A 47 9.62 -13.67 3.60
C ILE A 47 9.58 -13.50 2.08
N ASP A 48 9.41 -14.59 1.32
CA ASP A 48 9.30 -14.54 -0.13
C ASP A 48 8.07 -13.73 -0.58
N VAL A 49 6.96 -13.83 0.16
CA VAL A 49 5.76 -13.04 -0.11
C VAL A 49 5.97 -11.56 0.22
N LEU A 50 6.72 -11.24 1.28
CA LEU A 50 7.08 -9.85 1.60
C LEU A 50 8.04 -9.27 0.56
N VAL A 51 9.02 -10.05 0.12
CA VAL A 51 9.98 -9.66 -0.91
C VAL A 51 9.27 -9.50 -2.26
N SER A 52 8.41 -10.44 -2.65
CA SER A 52 7.61 -10.32 -3.88
C SER A 52 6.64 -9.15 -3.80
N THR A 53 6.02 -8.90 -2.65
CA THR A 53 5.16 -7.72 -2.47
C THR A 53 5.98 -6.43 -2.61
N ALA A 54 7.16 -6.36 -1.98
CA ALA A 54 8.05 -5.21 -2.07
C ALA A 54 8.56 -4.96 -3.50
N HIS A 55 8.79 -6.02 -4.27
CA HIS A 55 9.38 -5.94 -5.60
C HIS A 55 8.32 -5.78 -6.70
N ASP A 56 7.20 -6.48 -6.59
CA ASP A 56 6.24 -6.61 -7.70
C ASP A 56 4.99 -5.76 -7.51
N VAL A 57 4.62 -5.45 -6.25
CA VAL A 57 3.39 -4.71 -5.93
C VAL A 57 3.67 -3.26 -5.57
N ILE A 58 4.69 -3.01 -4.74
CA ILE A 58 4.99 -1.66 -4.26
C ILE A 58 5.39 -0.68 -5.38
N PRO A 59 6.20 -1.04 -6.39
CA PRO A 59 6.56 -0.08 -7.43
C PRO A 59 5.35 0.42 -8.23
N ALA A 60 4.44 -0.49 -8.60
CA ALA A 60 3.21 -0.13 -9.30
C ALA A 60 2.31 0.78 -8.44
N LEU A 61 2.20 0.48 -7.14
CA LEU A 61 1.49 1.33 -6.19
C LEU A 61 2.11 2.73 -6.09
N LEU A 62 3.44 2.84 -6.04
CA LEU A 62 4.12 4.14 -5.96
C LEU A 62 3.89 4.98 -7.22
N THR A 63 3.89 4.38 -8.41
CA THR A 63 3.54 5.09 -9.65
C THR A 63 2.13 5.65 -9.58
N GLN A 64 1.15 4.82 -9.21
CA GLN A 64 -0.25 5.25 -9.10
C GLN A 64 -0.45 6.36 -8.07
N LEU A 65 0.25 6.29 -6.93
CA LEU A 65 0.20 7.35 -5.92
C LEU A 65 0.88 8.65 -6.39
N GLY A 66 1.91 8.55 -7.21
CA GLY A 66 2.53 9.71 -7.87
C GLY A 66 1.56 10.43 -8.78
N ASP A 67 0.84 9.69 -9.63
CA ASP A 67 -0.18 10.25 -10.52
C ASP A 67 -1.28 10.99 -9.73
N VAL A 68 -1.72 10.40 -8.61
CA VAL A 68 -2.69 11.05 -7.70
C VAL A 68 -2.09 12.32 -7.10
N GLN A 69 -0.85 12.28 -6.59
CA GLN A 69 -0.20 13.44 -6.00
C GLN A 69 -0.03 14.60 -7.01
N ASP A 70 0.34 14.28 -8.26
CA ASP A 70 0.50 15.27 -9.33
C ASP A 70 -0.84 15.90 -9.71
N SER A 71 -1.94 15.15 -9.66
CA SER A 71 -3.28 15.69 -9.91
C SER A 71 -3.83 16.59 -8.79
N LEU A 72 -3.26 16.51 -7.59
CA LEU A 72 -3.61 17.32 -6.42
C LEU A 72 -2.74 18.59 -6.29
N SER A 73 -1.69 18.73 -7.11
CA SER A 73 -0.76 19.88 -7.13
C SER A 73 -1.17 20.91 -8.18
#